data_AF-A0A7J4IMZ7-F1
#
_entry.id   AF-A0A7J4IMZ7-F1
#
_cell.length_a   1.000
_cell.length_b   1.000
_cell.length_c   1.000
_cell.angle_alpha   90.00
_cell.angle_beta   90.00
_cell.angle_gamma   90.00
#
_symmetry.space_group_name_H-M   'P 1'
#
loop_
_entity.id
_entity.type
_entity.pdbx_description
1 polymer ?
#
loop_
_entity_poly.entity_id
_entity_poly.type
_entity_poly.pdbx_seq_one_letter_code
_entity_poly.pdbx_strand_id
1 'polypeptide(L)' 'MELQEKILDVIRGTHVAALATVGERGAPAVRHMVLTGGDDMMLAGGARIGSDTVAQLRRTPCAGIA' A
#
# COMPACT_ATOMS: atom_id res chain seq x y z
N MET A 1 -2.21 -25.34 4.80
CA MET A 1 -0.86 -24.78 4.59
C MET A 1 -0.70 -24.13 3.23
N GLU A 2 -1.33 -24.68 2.18
CA GLU A 2 -1.20 -24.21 0.78
C GLU A 2 -1.60 -22.73 0.52
N LEU A 3 -2.63 -22.19 1.17
CA LEU A 3 -3.14 -20.84 0.82
C LEU A 3 -2.18 -19.72 1.22
N GLN A 4 -1.56 -19.81 2.39
CA GLN A 4 -0.63 -18.76 2.84
C GLN A 4 0.61 -18.70 1.95
N GLU A 5 1.16 -19.86 1.58
CA GLU A 5 2.29 -19.95 0.64
C GLU A 5 1.92 -19.35 -0.72
N LYS A 6 0.74 -19.70 -1.26
CA LYS A 6 0.22 -19.10 -2.50
C LYS A 6 0.07 -17.58 -2.42
N ILE A 7 -0.37 -17.05 -1.28
CA ILE A 7 -0.51 -15.60 -1.08
C ILE A 7 0.88 -14.95 -1.02
N LEU A 8 1.83 -15.54 -0.30
CA LEU A 8 3.19 -15.04 -0.22
C LEU A 8 3.86 -15.04 -1.60
N ASP A 9 3.65 -16.08 -2.41
CA ASP A 9 4.19 -16.14 -3.78
C ASP A 9 3.66 -15.03 -4.70
N VAL A 10 2.43 -14.55 -4.45
CA VAL A 10 1.87 -13.37 -5.15
C VAL A 10 2.45 -12.08 -4.60
N ILE A 11 2.57 -11.94 -3.28
CA ILE A 11 2.94 -10.68 -2.62
C ILE A 11 4.45 -10.41 -2.70
N ARG A 12 5.29 -11.46 -2.68
CA ARG A 12 6.75 -11.33 -2.74
C ARG A 12 7.22 -10.53 -3.95
N GLY A 13 8.30 -9.79 -3.77
CA GLY A 13 8.95 -9.05 -4.85
C GLY A 13 8.34 -7.66 -5.06
N THR A 14 8.57 -7.10 -6.25
CA THR A 14 8.25 -5.70 -6.56
C THR A 14 7.00 -5.61 -7.44
N HIS A 15 6.04 -4.80 -7.01
CA HIS A 15 4.73 -4.63 -7.62
C HIS A 15 4.45 -3.17 -7.91
N VAL A 16 3.80 -2.89 -9.05
CA VAL A 16 3.09 -1.61 -9.24
C VAL A 16 1.67 -1.83 -8.75
N ALA A 17 1.28 -1.13 -7.68
CA ALA A 17 -0.01 -1.32 -7.03
C ALA A 17 -0.76 0.01 -6.90
N ALA A 18 -2.09 -0.06 -6.90
CA ALA A 18 -2.95 1.06 -6.58
C ALA A 18 -3.09 1.18 -5.06
N LEU A 19 -2.55 2.27 -4.50
CA LEU A 19 -2.72 2.62 -3.09
C LEU A 19 -3.91 3.56 -2.94
N ALA A 20 -4.94 3.11 -2.24
CA ALA A 20 -6.09 3.90 -1.83
C ALA A 20 -5.92 4.38 -0.39
N THR A 21 -6.05 5.68 -0.14
CA THR A 21 -5.97 6.34 1.17
C THR A 21 -7.24 7.16 1.43
N VAL A 22 -7.40 7.66 2.66
CA VAL A 22 -8.52 8.54 3.02
C VAL A 22 -8.12 10.01 2.81
N GLY A 23 -8.65 10.57 1.74
CA GLY A 23 -8.52 11.97 1.33
C GLY A 23 -9.33 12.95 2.18
N GLU A 24 -9.47 14.17 1.68
CA GLU A 24 -10.25 15.21 2.36
C GLU A 24 -11.72 14.82 2.48
N ARG A 25 -12.36 15.23 3.59
CA ARG A 25 -13.79 14.97 3.87
C ARG A 25 -14.17 13.48 3.79
N GLY A 26 -13.21 12.58 3.97
CA GLY A 26 -13.43 11.13 3.91
C GLY A 26 -13.50 10.54 2.49
N ALA A 27 -13.25 11.33 1.44
CA ALA A 27 -13.24 10.82 0.08
C ALA A 27 -12.04 9.90 -0.17
N PRO A 28 -12.17 8.79 -0.92
CA PRO A 28 -11.03 7.97 -1.29
C PRO A 28 -10.08 8.74 -2.22
N ALA A 29 -8.78 8.64 -1.97
CA ALA A 29 -7.72 9.15 -2.84
C ALA A 29 -6.86 7.98 -3.32
N VAL A 30 -6.59 7.88 -4.62
CA VAL A 30 -5.87 6.74 -5.22
C VAL A 30 -4.66 7.22 -5.99
N ARG A 31 -3.55 6.48 -5.88
CA ARG A 31 -2.38 6.62 -6.74
C ARG A 31 -1.74 5.27 -7.01
N HIS A 32 -1.02 5.17 -8.13
CA HIS A 32 -0.12 4.04 -8.35
C HIS A 32 1.24 4.30 -7.70
N MET A 33 1.81 3.27 -7.09
CA MET A 33 3.18 3.31 -6.58
C MET A 33 3.82 1.93 -6.61
N VAL A 34 5.16 1.93 -6.60
CA VAL A 34 5.93 0.71 -6.47
C VAL A 34 5.96 0.30 -4.99
N LEU A 35 5.57 -0.95 -4.72
CA LEU A 35 5.65 -1.60 -3.42
C LEU A 35 6.52 -2.84 -3.52
N THR A 36 7.24 -3.15 -2.46
CA THR A 36 8.00 -4.40 -2.31
C THR A 36 7.39 -5.22 -1.19
N GLY A 37 6.98 -6.46 -1.49
CA GLY A 37 6.43 -7.40 -0.53
C GLY A 37 7.49 -8.31 0.08
N GLY A 38 7.40 -8.49 1.40
CA GLY A 38 8.24 -9.39 2.19
C GLY A 38 7.60 -10.75 2.47
N ASP A 39 8.36 -11.61 3.14
CA ASP A 39 7.92 -12.96 3.56
C ASP A 39 6.92 -12.95 4.73
N ASP A 40 6.64 -11.78 5.28
CA ASP A 40 5.81 -11.54 6.47
C ASP A 40 4.51 -10.79 6.13
N MET A 41 4.12 -10.76 4.86
CA MET A 41 2.98 -10.01 4.33
C MET A 41 3.13 -8.47 4.42
N MET A 42 4.29 -7.94 4.81
CA MET A 42 4.52 -6.49 4.77
C MET A 42 4.76 -6.01 3.34
N LEU A 43 4.17 -4.86 3.02
CA LEU A 43 4.41 -4.11 1.79
C LEU A 43 5.11 -2.79 2.13
N ALA A 44 6.31 -2.61 1.59
CA ALA A 44 7.11 -1.39 1.78
C ALA A 44 7.13 -0.55 0.51
N GLY A 45 6.92 0.76 0.64
CA GLY A 45 6.94 1.70 -0.48
C GLY A 45 7.43 3.08 -0.07
N GLY A 46 8.00 3.81 -1.03
CA GLY A 46 8.53 5.14 -0.81
C GLY A 46 7.57 6.23 -1.32
N ALA A 47 7.36 7.27 -0.51
CA ALA A 47 6.68 8.49 -0.92
C ALA A 47 7.42 9.73 -0.41
N ARG A 48 7.33 10.85 -1.14
CA ARG A 48 7.89 12.13 -0.69
C ARG A 48 7.16 12.58 0.57
N ILE A 49 7.91 13.06 1.56
CA ILE A 49 7.36 13.48 2.86
C ILE A 49 6.28 14.57 2.75
N GLY A 50 6.36 15.43 1.74
CA GLY A 50 5.36 16.48 1.46
C GLY A 50 4.26 16.09 0.48
N SER A 51 4.12 14.81 0.12
CA SER A 51 3.06 14.36 -0.77
C SER A 51 1.74 14.17 -0.04
N ASP A 52 0.63 14.33 -0.76
CA ASP A 52 -0.72 14.13 -0.24
C ASP A 52 -0.89 12.75 0.39
N THR A 53 -0.29 11.72 -0.19
CA THR A 53 -0.31 10.35 0.34
C THR A 53 0.23 10.27 1.76
N VAL A 54 1.37 10.92 2.04
CA VAL A 54 1.96 10.93 3.38
C VAL A 54 1.10 11.74 4.33
N ALA A 55 0.59 12.90 3.88
CA ALA A 55 -0.33 13.71 4.68
C ALA A 55 -1.62 12.94 5.06
N GLN A 56 -2.20 12.23 4.09
CA GLN A 56 -3.38 11.39 4.27
C GLN A 56 -3.12 10.24 5.25
N LEU A 57 -2.03 9.49 5.07
CA LEU A 57 -1.67 8.37 5.96
C LEU A 57 -1.33 8.82 7.38
N ARG A 58 -0.73 10.00 7.56
CA ARG A 58 -0.48 10.58 8.89
C ARG A 58 -1.77 10.96 9.61
N ARG A 59 -2.76 11.46 8.88
CA ARG A 59 -4.07 11.83 9.42
C ARG A 59 -4.95 10.61 9.68
N THR A 60 -4.94 9.65 8.77
CA THR A 60 -5.74 8.42 8.84
C THR A 60 -4.86 7.27 8.35
N PRO A 61 -4.28 6.47 9.27
CA PRO A 61 -3.31 5.42 8.94
C PRO A 61 -4.00 4.15 8.42
N CYS A 62 -4.84 4.32 7.41
CA CYS A 62 -5.60 3.25 6.76
C CYS A 62 -5.40 3.36 5.24
N ALA A 63 -5.14 2.23 4.61
CA ALA A 63 -5.03 2.15 3.16
C ALA A 63 -5.52 0.80 2.62
N GLY A 64 -5.96 0.82 1.36
CA GLY A 64 -6.21 -0.37 0.56
C GLY A 64 -5.16 -0.48 -0.55
N ILE A 65 -4.82 -1.71 -0.92
CA ILE A 65 -3.85 -2.01 -1.98
C ILE A 65 -4.48 -3.03 -2.93
N ALA A 66 -4.37 -2.78 -4.23
CA ALA A 66 -4.83 -3.66 -5.30
C ALA A 66 -3.80 -3.74 -6.44
#